data_AF-A0A4Q2WS16-F1
#
_entry.id   AF-A0A4Q2WS16-F1
#
_cell.length_a   1.000
_cell.length_b   1.000
_cell.length_c   1.000
_cell.angle_alpha   90.00
_cell.angle_beta   90.00
_cell.angle_gamma   90.00
#
_symmetry.space_group_name_H-M   'P 1'
#
loop_
_entity.id
_entity.type
_entity.pdbx_description
1 polymer ?
#
loop_
_entity_poly.entity_id
_entity_poly.type
_entity_poly.pdbx_seq_one_letter_code
_entity_poly.pdbx_strand_id
1 'polypeptide(L)'
;MPDSDHPVNNEASPLALALRALPDATPQADAWPALARALERRRTPARRLHRHAAWLVPAALAAAFAWALLLPRAAPVADAPAPAPVTATDAGAAGDDAAQVARAELAQLREHSQSLERWIAAVSANAAQDSRGLMAAVEMQDLIGLVDVQLNATRDPVDALPLWRQRIALLEDLALIRGSGIAIAANIDGESSLLLN
;
A
#
# COMPACT_ATOMS: atom_id res chain seq x y z
N MET A 1 6.12 20.55 56.38
CA MET A 1 5.24 19.49 55.85
C MET A 1 3.92 20.15 55.48
N PRO A 2 3.76 20.64 54.23
CA PRO A 2 2.48 21.08 53.70
C PRO A 2 1.87 19.99 52.81
N ASP A 3 0.60 19.71 53.07
CA ASP A 3 -0.29 18.91 52.22
C ASP A 3 -0.63 19.74 50.98
N SER A 4 -0.34 19.21 49.80
CA SER A 4 -0.77 19.80 48.54
C SER A 4 -2.04 19.08 48.10
N ASP A 5 -3.19 19.59 48.55
CA ASP A 5 -4.48 19.27 47.97
C ASP A 5 -4.50 19.74 46.51
N HIS A 6 -4.20 18.83 45.59
CA HIS A 6 -4.55 19.02 44.19
C HIS A 6 -6.05 18.77 44.03
N PRO A 7 -6.88 19.78 43.72
CA PRO A 7 -8.26 19.53 43.34
C PRO A 7 -8.23 18.72 42.03
N VAL A 8 -8.54 17.44 42.15
CA VAL A 8 -8.78 16.56 41.00
C VAL A 8 -10.08 17.06 40.37
N ASN A 9 -9.95 18.00 39.43
CA ASN A 9 -11.06 18.50 38.61
C ASN A 9 -11.60 17.33 37.79
N ASN A 10 -12.52 16.57 38.40
CA ASN A 10 -13.34 15.53 37.81
C ASN A 10 -14.48 16.17 37.01
N GLU A 11 -14.16 17.19 36.21
CA GLU A 11 -15.10 17.74 35.26
C GLU A 11 -15.15 16.74 34.10
N ALA A 12 -16.22 15.95 34.08
CA ALA A 12 -16.50 15.06 32.98
C ALA A 12 -16.42 15.88 31.68
N SER A 13 -15.37 15.63 30.88
CA SER A 13 -15.10 16.31 29.62
C SER A 13 -16.40 16.47 28.81
N PRO A 14 -16.66 17.62 28.17
CA PRO A 14 -17.88 17.84 27.39
C PRO A 14 -18.13 16.76 26.33
N LEU A 15 -17.05 16.10 25.87
CA LEU A 15 -17.10 14.92 25.02
C LEU A 15 -17.80 13.73 25.70
N ALA A 16 -17.50 13.46 26.97
CA ALA A 16 -18.13 12.38 27.73
C ALA A 16 -19.63 12.63 27.95
N LEU A 17 -20.05 13.89 28.13
CA LEU A 17 -21.47 14.26 28.19
C LEU A 17 -22.15 14.12 26.84
N ALA A 18 -21.49 14.53 25.75
CA ALA A 18 -22.01 14.35 24.39
C ALA A 18 -22.16 12.87 24.01
N LEU A 19 -21.20 12.02 24.40
CA LEU A 19 -21.27 10.58 24.17
C LEU A 19 -22.38 9.90 24.97
N ARG A 20 -22.65 10.38 26.20
CA ARG A 20 -23.77 9.88 27.02
C ARG A 20 -25.14 10.38 26.55
N ALA A 21 -25.19 11.47 25.78
CA ALA A 21 -26.41 12.01 25.21
C ALA A 21 -26.82 11.33 23.89
N LEU A 22 -26.01 10.41 23.36
CA LEU A 22 -26.37 9.63 22.18
C LEU A 22 -27.54 8.69 22.52
N PRO A 23 -28.59 8.64 21.68
CA PRO A 23 -29.67 7.68 21.85
C PRO A 23 -29.16 6.25 21.66
N ASP A 24 -29.75 5.30 22.38
CA ASP A 24 -29.48 3.87 22.23
C ASP A 24 -29.85 3.40 20.81
N ALA A 25 -28.87 3.44 19.90
CA ALA A 25 -29.01 2.90 18.57
C ALA A 25 -28.80 1.39 18.64
N THR A 26 -29.88 0.61 18.64
CA THR A 26 -29.79 -0.83 18.47
C THR A 26 -29.30 -1.15 17.06
N PRO A 27 -28.12 -1.76 16.87
CA PRO A 27 -27.66 -2.14 15.55
C PRO A 27 -28.62 -3.17 14.96
N GLN A 28 -29.01 -2.99 13.69
CA GLN A 28 -29.76 -4.04 12.99
C GLN A 28 -28.92 -5.31 12.97
N ALA A 29 -29.46 -6.39 13.54
CA ALA A 29 -28.75 -7.65 13.75
C ALA A 29 -28.18 -8.26 12.47
N ASP A 30 -28.75 -7.92 11.29
CA ASP A 30 -28.34 -8.50 10.00
C ASP A 30 -28.30 -7.47 8.86
N ALA A 31 -27.40 -6.48 8.95
CA ALA A 31 -27.10 -5.60 7.81
C ALA A 31 -26.23 -6.28 6.73
N TRP A 32 -25.55 -7.37 7.07
CA TRP A 32 -24.59 -8.05 6.20
C TRP A 32 -25.19 -8.58 4.88
N PRO A 33 -26.37 -9.24 4.88
CA PRO A 33 -26.96 -9.73 3.64
C PRO A 33 -27.45 -8.61 2.72
N ALA A 34 -27.83 -7.45 3.28
CA ALA A 34 -28.22 -6.28 2.50
C ALA A 34 -27.00 -5.64 1.83
N LEU A 35 -25.88 -5.53 2.56
CA LEU A 35 -24.60 -5.06 2.04
C LEU A 35 -24.06 -5.99 0.93
N ALA A 36 -24.10 -7.30 1.15
CA ALA A 36 -23.68 -8.30 0.17
C ALA A 36 -24.47 -8.17 -1.15
N ARG A 37 -25.80 -8.05 -1.06
CA ARG A 37 -26.67 -7.82 -2.23
C ARG A 37 -26.39 -6.50 -2.93
N ALA A 38 -26.10 -5.43 -2.17
CA ALA A 38 -25.74 -4.13 -2.75
C ALA A 38 -24.42 -4.18 -3.51
N LEU A 39 -23.42 -4.90 -2.98
CA LEU A 39 -22.13 -5.11 -3.63
C LEU A 39 -22.25 -6.01 -4.87
N GLU A 40 -23.05 -7.07 -4.84
CA GLU A 40 -23.29 -7.93 -5.99
C GLU A 40 -23.96 -7.18 -7.15
N ARG A 41 -24.94 -6.31 -6.85
CA ARG A 41 -25.60 -5.46 -7.86
C ARG A 41 -24.63 -4.49 -8.54
N ARG A 42 -23.58 -4.05 -7.85
CA ARG A 42 -22.51 -3.21 -8.42
C ARG A 42 -21.47 -3.98 -9.22
N ARG A 43 -21.27 -5.28 -8.95
CA ARG A 43 -20.29 -6.15 -9.63
C ARG A 43 -20.79 -6.72 -10.97
N THR A 44 -22.10 -6.75 -11.22
CA THR A 44 -22.67 -7.28 -12.47
C THR A 44 -22.27 -6.53 -13.76
N PRO A 45 -22.13 -5.19 -13.82
CA PRO A 45 -21.65 -4.52 -15.04
C PRO A 45 -20.17 -4.80 -15.32
N ALA A 46 -19.32 -4.89 -14.29
CA ALA A 46 -17.88 -5.16 -14.44
C ALA A 46 -17.59 -6.55 -15.05
N ARG A 47 -18.38 -7.57 -14.68
CA ARG A 47 -18.26 -8.92 -15.26
C ARG A 47 -18.59 -8.99 -16.76
N ARG A 48 -19.51 -8.15 -17.23
CA ARG A 48 -19.85 -8.08 -18.67
C ARG A 48 -18.76 -7.35 -19.45
N LEU A 49 -18.21 -6.27 -18.91
CA LEU A 49 -17.08 -5.56 -19.53
C LEU A 49 -15.81 -6.44 -19.61
N HIS A 50 -15.50 -7.22 -18.57
CA HIS A 50 -14.34 -8.11 -18.58
C HIS A 50 -14.38 -9.19 -19.67
N ARG A 51 -15.57 -9.70 -20.04
CA ARG A 51 -15.69 -10.66 -21.17
C ARG A 51 -15.39 -10.01 -22.53
N HIS A 52 -15.72 -8.73 -22.69
CA HIS A 52 -15.40 -7.99 -23.91
C HIS A 52 -13.95 -7.46 -23.93
N ALA A 53 -13.41 -7.08 -22.76
CA ALA A 53 -12.02 -6.65 -22.61
C ALA A 53 -11.02 -7.80 -22.86
N ALA A 54 -11.38 -9.05 -22.56
CA ALA A 54 -10.56 -10.23 -22.85
C ALA A 54 -10.15 -10.37 -24.33
N TRP A 55 -10.88 -9.76 -25.26
CA TRP A 55 -10.55 -9.74 -26.69
C TRP A 55 -9.74 -8.50 -27.13
N LEU A 56 -9.58 -7.48 -26.27
CA LEU A 56 -8.84 -6.25 -26.55
C LEU A 56 -7.50 -6.17 -25.79
N VAL A 57 -7.28 -7.03 -24.80
CA VAL A 57 -6.01 -7.17 -24.06
C VAL A 57 -4.76 -7.39 -24.94
N PRO A 58 -4.77 -8.14 -26.07
CA PRO A 58 -3.52 -8.36 -26.80
C PRO A 58 -2.98 -7.10 -27.50
N ALA A 59 -3.80 -6.07 -27.73
CA ALA A 59 -3.35 -4.84 -28.39
C ALA A 59 -2.60 -3.88 -27.44
N ALA A 60 -3.03 -3.77 -26.18
CA ALA A 60 -2.41 -2.86 -25.21
C ALA A 60 -1.07 -3.39 -24.68
N LEU A 61 -0.90 -4.72 -24.60
CA LEU A 61 0.34 -5.37 -24.19
C LEU A 61 1.49 -5.10 -25.17
N ALA A 62 1.20 -5.03 -26.49
CA ALA A 62 2.19 -4.69 -27.51
C ALA A 62 2.69 -3.23 -27.39
N ALA A 63 1.81 -2.29 -27.04
CA ALA A 63 2.18 -0.89 -26.83
C ALA A 63 3.05 -0.70 -25.57
N ALA A 64 2.76 -1.43 -24.49
CA ALA A 64 3.58 -1.42 -23.28
C ALA A 64 4.97 -2.06 -23.52
N PHE A 65 5.05 -3.14 -24.32
CA PHE A 65 6.33 -3.75 -24.70
C PHE A 65 7.19 -2.83 -25.57
N ALA A 66 6.56 -2.11 -26.51
CA ALA A 66 7.25 -1.14 -27.35
C ALA A 66 7.80 0.05 -26.53
N TRP A 67 7.07 0.47 -25.49
CA TRP A 67 7.54 1.52 -24.57
C TRP A 67 8.71 1.06 -23.71
N ALA A 68 8.66 -0.18 -23.20
CA ALA A 68 9.74 -0.76 -22.39
C ALA A 68 11.06 -0.92 -23.15
N LEU A 69 11.01 -1.05 -24.49
CA LEU A 69 12.18 -1.11 -25.36
C LEU A 69 12.78 0.27 -25.67
N LEU A 70 12.05 1.37 -25.42
CA LEU A 70 12.51 2.74 -25.69
C LEU A 70 13.24 3.38 -24.50
N LEU A 71 13.25 2.73 -23.32
CA LEU A 71 14.01 3.24 -22.18
C LEU A 71 15.52 2.96 -22.38
N PRO A 72 16.38 3.99 -22.32
CA PRO A 72 17.82 3.79 -22.43
C PRO A 72 18.30 2.95 -21.25
N ARG A 73 18.80 1.74 -21.55
CA ARG A 73 19.55 0.93 -20.59
C ARG A 73 20.83 1.68 -20.23
N ALA A 74 20.87 2.27 -19.04
CA ALA A 74 22.13 2.71 -18.44
C ALA A 74 22.97 1.47 -18.16
N ALA A 75 23.90 1.16 -19.05
CA ALA A 75 24.90 0.13 -18.82
C ALA A 75 26.01 0.71 -17.93
N PRO A 76 26.38 0.04 -16.82
CA PRO A 76 27.65 0.34 -16.19
C PRO A 76 28.78 -0.18 -17.08
N VAL A 77 29.63 0.74 -17.53
CA VAL A 77 30.95 0.42 -18.11
C VAL A 77 31.80 -0.17 -17.00
N ALA A 78 32.20 -1.42 -17.15
CA ALA A 78 33.30 -2.02 -16.41
C ALA A 78 34.30 -2.59 -17.42
N ASP A 79 35.49 -2.02 -17.39
CA ASP A 79 36.62 -2.34 -18.27
C ASP A 79 37.36 -3.59 -17.76
N ALA A 80 37.63 -4.51 -18.72
CA ALA A 80 38.72 -5.50 -18.79
C ALA A 80 38.80 -6.72 -17.81
N PRO A 81 39.55 -7.81 -18.16
CA PRO A 81 39.99 -8.32 -19.46
C PRO A 81 39.50 -9.76 -19.75
N ALA A 82 39.56 -10.18 -21.01
CA ALA A 82 39.19 -11.53 -21.45
C ALA A 82 40.14 -12.64 -20.94
N PRO A 83 39.59 -13.83 -20.61
CA PRO A 83 40.26 -15.08 -20.93
C PRO A 83 39.40 -16.06 -21.75
N ALA A 84 40.12 -16.96 -22.41
CA ALA A 84 39.80 -18.00 -23.40
C ALA A 84 38.51 -18.86 -23.20
N PRO A 85 38.03 -19.55 -24.26
CA PRO A 85 36.74 -20.24 -24.24
C PRO A 85 36.83 -21.53 -23.42
N VAL A 86 35.97 -21.65 -22.41
CA VAL A 86 35.75 -22.91 -21.68
C VAL A 86 34.37 -23.45 -21.99
N THR A 87 34.42 -24.65 -22.57
CA THR A 87 33.41 -25.68 -22.80
C THR A 87 32.12 -25.58 -21.97
N ALA A 88 30.99 -25.65 -22.69
CA ALA A 88 29.65 -25.88 -22.16
C ALA A 88 29.62 -27.11 -21.24
N THR A 89 29.43 -26.88 -19.94
CA THR A 89 29.06 -27.91 -18.97
C THR A 89 28.10 -27.29 -17.95
N ASP A 90 26.97 -27.95 -17.71
CA ASP A 90 25.94 -27.73 -16.69
C ASP A 90 25.05 -26.47 -16.74
N ALA A 91 24.09 -26.48 -17.67
CA ALA A 91 22.93 -25.61 -17.66
C ALA A 91 21.89 -25.95 -16.55
N GLY A 92 22.08 -27.04 -15.80
CA GLY A 92 21.14 -27.48 -14.75
C GLY A 92 21.36 -26.81 -13.39
N ALA A 93 22.61 -26.54 -12.99
CA ALA A 93 22.93 -26.01 -11.67
C ALA A 93 22.73 -24.48 -11.57
N ALA A 94 22.94 -23.74 -12.67
CA ALA A 94 22.79 -22.29 -12.68
C ALA A 94 21.33 -21.79 -12.53
N GLY A 95 20.35 -22.62 -12.90
CA GLY A 95 18.92 -22.30 -12.77
C GLY A 95 18.42 -22.33 -11.33
N ASP A 96 18.93 -23.27 -10.52
CA ASP A 96 18.56 -23.40 -9.12
C ASP A 96 19.15 -22.26 -8.26
N ASP A 97 20.38 -21.82 -8.56
CA ASP A 97 21.00 -20.68 -7.89
C ASP A 97 20.24 -19.36 -8.16
N ALA A 98 19.83 -19.11 -9.41
CA ALA A 98 19.06 -17.91 -9.76
C ALA A 98 17.67 -17.90 -9.09
N ALA A 99 16.99 -19.05 -9.04
CA ALA A 99 15.72 -19.19 -8.35
C ALA A 99 15.86 -19.03 -6.83
N GLN A 100 16.98 -19.48 -6.25
CA GLN A 100 17.27 -19.32 -4.83
C GLN A 100 17.56 -17.87 -4.45
N VAL A 101 18.32 -17.14 -5.28
CA VAL A 101 18.54 -15.69 -5.10
C VAL A 101 17.22 -14.92 -5.19
N ALA A 102 16.37 -15.22 -6.18
CA ALA A 102 15.06 -14.59 -6.33
C ALA A 102 14.16 -14.84 -5.10
N ARG A 103 14.17 -16.05 -4.53
CA ARG A 103 13.42 -16.38 -3.32
C ARG A 103 13.93 -15.62 -2.09
N ALA A 104 15.23 -15.44 -1.95
CA ALA A 104 15.83 -14.67 -0.85
C ALA A 104 15.45 -13.18 -0.96
N GLU A 105 15.52 -12.61 -2.17
CA GLU A 105 15.10 -11.23 -2.41
C GLU A 105 13.60 -11.04 -2.12
N LEU A 106 12.76 -11.97 -2.57
CA LEU A 106 11.33 -11.96 -2.26
C LEU A 106 11.04 -11.98 -0.75
N ALA A 107 11.84 -12.72 0.03
CA ALA A 107 11.68 -12.73 1.48
C ALA A 107 11.98 -11.36 2.10
N GLN A 108 13.05 -10.69 1.65
CA GLN A 108 13.40 -9.33 2.09
C GLN A 108 12.31 -8.31 1.70
N LEU A 109 11.81 -8.37 0.46
CA LEU A 109 10.73 -7.48 -0.01
C LEU A 109 9.45 -7.65 0.81
N ARG A 110 9.09 -8.89 1.18
CA ARG A 110 7.95 -9.18 2.05
C ARG A 110 8.11 -8.58 3.45
N GLU A 111 9.28 -8.74 4.05
CA GLU A 111 9.57 -8.19 5.37
C GLU A 111 9.49 -6.65 5.35
N HIS A 112 10.09 -6.02 4.33
CA HIS A 112 10.02 -4.58 4.14
C HIS A 112 8.56 -4.10 4.00
N SER A 113 7.78 -4.76 3.14
CA SER A 113 6.34 -4.54 3.00
C SER A 113 5.58 -4.58 4.33
N GLN A 114 5.82 -5.62 5.15
CA GLN A 114 5.16 -5.76 6.45
C GLN A 114 5.57 -4.66 7.45
N SER A 115 6.79 -4.15 7.35
CA SER A 115 7.22 -3.02 8.16
C SER A 115 6.50 -1.73 7.75
N LEU A 116 6.36 -1.47 6.44
CA LEU A 116 5.62 -0.31 5.91
C LEU A 116 4.14 -0.37 6.30
N GLU A 117 3.48 -1.52 6.16
CA GLU A 117 2.08 -1.68 6.57
C GLU A 117 1.86 -1.39 8.06
N ARG A 118 2.75 -1.90 8.92
CA ARG A 118 2.69 -1.62 10.37
C ARG A 118 2.88 -0.15 10.66
N TRP A 119 3.81 0.52 9.98
CA TRP A 119 4.04 1.95 10.13
C TRP A 119 2.83 2.76 9.64
N ILE A 120 2.28 2.45 8.47
CA ILE A 120 1.09 3.11 7.91
C ILE A 120 -0.11 2.94 8.85
N ALA A 121 -0.31 1.73 9.40
CA ALA A 121 -1.35 1.46 10.37
C ALA A 121 -1.19 2.32 11.64
N ALA A 122 0.03 2.42 12.19
CA ALA A 122 0.31 3.23 13.36
C ALA A 122 0.09 4.74 13.13
N VAL A 123 0.46 5.24 11.94
CA VAL A 123 0.27 6.64 11.55
C VAL A 123 -1.22 6.96 11.31
N SER A 124 -1.96 6.06 10.68
CA SER A 124 -3.37 6.28 10.33
C SER A 124 -4.27 6.55 11.53
N ALA A 125 -3.91 6.03 12.71
CA ALA A 125 -4.66 6.24 13.94
C ALA A 125 -4.58 7.67 14.50
N ASN A 126 -3.55 8.44 14.12
CA ASN A 126 -3.23 9.73 14.75
C ASN A 126 -3.17 10.91 13.75
N ALA A 127 -3.37 10.67 12.46
CA ALA A 127 -3.22 11.70 11.44
C ALA A 127 -4.55 12.45 11.19
N ALA A 128 -4.49 13.79 11.20
CA ALA A 128 -5.54 14.62 10.61
C ALA A 128 -5.57 14.39 9.09
N GLN A 129 -6.76 14.24 8.51
CA GLN A 129 -6.92 13.82 7.11
C GLN A 129 -7.60 14.91 6.28
N ASP A 130 -6.90 15.40 5.25
CA ASP A 130 -7.50 16.23 4.21
C ASP A 130 -8.26 15.35 3.19
N SER A 131 -9.38 15.88 2.70
CA SER A 131 -10.26 15.25 1.71
C SER A 131 -9.54 14.81 0.43
N ARG A 132 -8.59 15.62 -0.08
CA ARG A 132 -7.80 15.29 -1.27
C ARG A 132 -6.80 14.17 -0.98
N GLY A 133 -6.13 14.23 0.17
CA GLY A 133 -5.22 13.17 0.62
C GLY A 133 -5.92 11.83 0.82
N LEU A 134 -7.17 11.86 1.29
CA LEU A 134 -8.00 10.66 1.40
C LEU A 134 -8.33 10.02 0.06
N MET A 135 -8.71 10.82 -0.94
CA MET A 135 -8.98 10.27 -2.28
C MET A 135 -7.73 9.64 -2.89
N ALA A 136 -6.57 10.31 -2.79
CA ALA A 136 -5.30 9.76 -3.26
C ALA A 136 -4.92 8.47 -2.52
N ALA A 137 -5.13 8.42 -1.20
CA ALA A 137 -4.88 7.22 -0.41
C ALA A 137 -5.80 6.05 -0.79
N VAL A 138 -7.07 6.32 -1.12
CA VAL A 138 -8.01 5.29 -1.59
C VAL A 138 -7.62 4.77 -2.96
N GLU A 139 -7.20 5.64 -3.88
CA GLU A 139 -6.69 5.24 -5.20
C GLU A 139 -5.45 4.34 -5.07
N MET A 140 -4.49 4.73 -4.23
CA MET A 140 -3.31 3.91 -3.96
C MET A 140 -3.68 2.54 -3.36
N GLN A 141 -4.66 2.50 -2.45
CA GLN A 141 -5.13 1.24 -1.86
C GLN A 141 -5.79 0.31 -2.89
N ASP A 142 -6.51 0.86 -3.88
CA ASP A 142 -7.10 0.09 -4.97
C ASP A 142 -6.02 -0.50 -5.89
N LEU A 143 -4.98 0.28 -6.22
CA LEU A 143 -3.82 -0.19 -6.97
C LEU A 143 -3.06 -1.29 -6.25
N ILE A 144 -2.85 -1.15 -4.93
CA ILE A 144 -2.25 -2.21 -4.09
C ILE A 144 -3.11 -3.46 -4.14
N GLY A 145 -4.44 -3.33 -4.00
CA GLY A 145 -5.37 -4.47 -4.09
C GLY A 145 -5.30 -5.19 -5.44
N LEU A 146 -5.14 -4.45 -6.54
CA LEU A 146 -4.96 -5.02 -7.88
C LEU A 146 -3.63 -5.79 -8.00
N VAL A 147 -2.52 -5.22 -7.51
CA VAL A 147 -1.22 -5.88 -7.49
C VAL A 147 -1.25 -7.14 -6.61
N ASP A 148 -1.95 -7.11 -5.48
CA ASP A 148 -2.12 -8.28 -4.60
C ASP A 148 -2.89 -9.42 -5.29
N VAL A 149 -3.91 -9.09 -6.08
CA VAL A 149 -4.62 -10.10 -6.90
C VAL A 149 -3.70 -10.72 -7.96
N GLN A 150 -2.84 -9.91 -8.61
CA GLN A 150 -1.87 -10.41 -9.58
C GLN A 150 -0.80 -11.28 -8.92
N LEU A 151 -0.27 -10.84 -7.78
CA LEU A 151 0.69 -11.60 -6.97
C LEU A 151 0.12 -12.97 -6.55
N ASN A 152 -1.17 -13.02 -6.20
CA ASN A 152 -1.83 -14.28 -5.85
C ASN A 152 -2.06 -15.21 -7.06
N ALA A 153 -2.14 -14.65 -8.27
CA ALA A 153 -2.24 -15.43 -9.50
C ALA A 153 -0.87 -15.97 -9.98
N THR A 154 0.22 -15.26 -9.68
CA THR A 154 1.59 -15.62 -10.06
C THR A 154 2.16 -16.71 -9.16
N ARG A 155 2.61 -17.82 -9.77
CA ARG A 155 3.20 -18.97 -9.03
C ARG A 155 4.72 -19.03 -9.08
N ASP A 156 5.33 -18.39 -10.07
CA ASP A 156 6.78 -18.37 -10.23
C ASP A 156 7.41 -17.23 -9.40
N PRO A 157 8.40 -17.51 -8.54
CA PRO A 157 9.11 -16.45 -7.80
C PRO A 157 9.78 -15.41 -8.70
N VAL A 158 10.27 -15.78 -9.89
CA VAL A 158 10.95 -14.85 -10.80
C VAL A 158 9.95 -13.81 -11.34
N ASP A 159 8.75 -14.25 -11.70
CA ASP A 159 7.68 -13.39 -12.20
C ASP A 159 7.01 -12.56 -11.08
N ALA A 160 7.04 -13.05 -9.85
CA ALA A 160 6.48 -12.35 -8.69
C ALA A 160 7.35 -11.16 -8.24
N LEU A 161 8.65 -11.21 -8.51
CA LEU A 161 9.64 -10.23 -8.07
C LEU A 161 9.34 -8.78 -8.53
N PRO A 162 9.06 -8.50 -9.82
CA PRO A 162 8.69 -7.15 -10.25
C PRO A 162 7.40 -6.65 -9.60
N LEU A 163 6.40 -7.52 -9.40
CA LEU A 163 5.14 -7.17 -8.75
C LEU A 163 5.34 -6.83 -7.26
N TRP A 164 6.23 -7.53 -6.57
CA TRP A 164 6.60 -7.20 -5.18
C TRP A 164 7.28 -5.83 -5.08
N ARG A 165 8.19 -5.52 -6.00
CA ARG A 165 8.83 -4.19 -6.05
C ARG A 165 7.80 -3.08 -6.31
N GLN A 166 6.86 -3.31 -7.24
CA GLN A 166 5.76 -2.37 -7.50
C GLN A 166 4.89 -2.15 -6.27
N ARG A 167 4.55 -3.22 -5.54
CA ARG A 167 3.77 -3.14 -4.30
C ARG A 167 4.44 -2.26 -3.25
N ILE A 168 5.76 -2.40 -3.09
CA ILE A 168 6.53 -1.57 -2.14
C ILE A 168 6.48 -0.10 -2.57
N ALA A 169 6.71 0.21 -3.84
CA ALA A 169 6.63 1.60 -4.33
C ALA A 169 5.25 2.24 -4.03
N LEU A 170 4.16 1.49 -4.23
CA LEU A 170 2.81 1.97 -3.88
C LEU A 170 2.61 2.16 -2.37
N LEU A 171 3.19 1.29 -1.54
CA LEU A 171 3.15 1.44 -0.08
C LEU A 171 3.98 2.64 0.38
N GLU A 172 5.13 2.91 -0.23
CA GLU A 172 5.96 4.08 0.03
C GLU A 172 5.21 5.37 -0.35
N ASP A 173 4.54 5.41 -1.50
CA ASP A 173 3.71 6.54 -1.91
C ASP A 173 2.54 6.76 -0.95
N LEU A 174 1.86 5.68 -0.54
CA LEU A 174 0.80 5.75 0.47
C LEU A 174 1.35 6.27 1.81
N ALA A 175 2.55 5.83 2.20
CA ALA A 175 3.21 6.28 3.41
C ALA A 175 3.54 7.79 3.36
N LEU A 176 3.99 8.31 2.21
CA LEU A 176 4.23 9.74 2.01
C LEU A 176 2.94 10.56 2.13
N ILE A 177 1.85 10.11 1.50
CA ILE A 177 0.55 10.77 1.60
C ILE A 177 0.10 10.84 3.07
N ARG A 178 0.24 9.73 3.81
CA ARG A 178 -0.12 9.66 5.23
C ARG A 178 0.79 10.50 6.13
N GLY A 179 2.09 10.52 5.85
CA GLY A 179 3.07 11.32 6.58
C GLY A 179 2.86 12.84 6.41
N SER A 180 2.42 13.27 5.23
CA SER A 180 2.12 14.70 4.99
C SER A 180 1.00 15.24 5.88
N GLY A 181 0.01 14.41 6.24
CA GLY A 181 -1.07 14.78 7.16
C GLY A 181 -0.60 15.06 8.58
N ILE A 182 0.41 14.33 9.08
CA ILE A 182 1.01 14.59 10.40
C ILE A 182 1.72 15.96 10.40
N ALA A 183 2.46 16.29 9.35
CA ALA A 183 3.16 17.57 9.26
C ALA A 183 2.19 18.76 9.28
N ILE A 184 1.04 18.63 8.63
CA ILE A 184 -0.02 19.65 8.66
C ILE A 184 -0.61 19.79 10.07
N ALA A 185 -0.93 18.68 10.74
CA ALA A 185 -1.45 18.71 12.11
C ALA A 185 -0.48 19.39 13.09
N ALA A 186 0.81 19.03 13.04
CA ALA A 186 1.84 19.64 13.88
C ALA A 186 2.00 21.15 13.63
N ASN A 187 1.83 21.62 12.39
CA ASN A 187 1.93 23.04 12.05
C ASN A 187 0.75 23.85 12.62
N ILE A 188 -0.47 23.31 12.58
CA ILE A 188 -1.68 23.97 13.10
C ILE A 188 -1.61 24.14 14.63
N ASP A 189 -1.08 23.15 15.35
CA ASP A 189 -0.89 23.23 16.80
C ASP A 189 0.15 24.29 17.21
N GLY A 190 1.20 24.46 16.38
CA GLY A 190 2.24 25.48 16.58
C GLY A 190 1.74 26.92 16.39
N GLU A 191 0.92 27.18 15.37
CA GLU A 191 0.34 28.50 15.12
C GLU A 191 -0.70 28.89 16.19
N SER A 192 -1.49 27.92 16.66
CA SER A 192 -2.47 28.14 17.74
C SER A 192 -1.81 28.56 19.06
N SER A 193 -0.59 28.07 19.32
CA SER A 193 0.17 28.39 20.53
C SER A 193 0.78 29.81 20.52
N LEU A 194 0.92 30.43 19.34
CA LEU A 194 1.49 31.78 19.19
C LEU A 194 0.45 32.90 19.27
N LEU A 195 -0.83 32.59 19.10
CA LEU A 195 -1.93 33.58 19.20
C LEU A 195 -2.48 33.76 20.63
N LEU A 196 -1.91 33.05 21.61
CA LEU A 196 -2.31 33.08 23.02
C LEU A 196 -1.28 33.79 23.94
N ASN A 197 -0.29 34.48 23.37
CA ASN A 197 0.65 35.37 24.07
C ASN A 197 0.53 36.81 23.56
#